data_AF-A0A316TFA8-F1
#
_entry.id   AF-A0A316TFA8-F1
#
_cell.length_a   1.000
_cell.length_b   1.000
_cell.length_c   1.000
_cell.angle_alpha   90.00
_cell.angle_beta   90.00
_cell.angle_gamma   90.00
#
_symmetry.space_group_name_H-M   'P 1'
#
loop_
_entity.id
_entity.type
_entity.pdbx_description
1 polymer ?
#
loop_
_entity_poly.entity_id
_entity_poly.type
_entity_poly.pdbx_seq_one_letter_code
_entity_poly.pdbx_strand_id
1 'polypeptide(L)'
;MRIVDGEGWRDVDLDGLRVGVWMPAAEAVRIVPAVTARARSVKVFQDAPVWVAPVPVRIPTVARLHLRLTVRDTWTRRLLTPGRFGGRDVIVSRSYYRALQRSNCKLITWPVYAVVTQGVRTAEGIEHRVDVLITPDPVRKALAA
;
A
#
# COMPACT_ATOMS: atom_id res chain seq x y z
N MET A 1 7.72 -9.53 15.14
CA MET A 1 7.17 -9.21 13.80
C MET A 1 7.87 -10.06 12.76
N ARG A 2 7.13 -10.67 11.83
CA ARG A 2 7.67 -11.45 10.70
C ARG A 2 7.78 -10.55 9.47
N ILE A 3 8.92 -10.55 8.80
CA ILE A 3 9.10 -9.87 7.50
C ILE A 3 8.98 -10.93 6.41
N VAL A 4 8.18 -10.67 5.39
CA VAL A 4 8.01 -11.53 4.22
C VAL A 4 8.21 -10.72 2.95
N ASP A 5 8.76 -11.36 1.93
CA ASP A 5 8.86 -10.76 0.61
C ASP A 5 7.49 -10.66 -0.08
N GLY A 6 7.48 -10.00 -1.24
CA GLY A 6 6.26 -9.62 -1.96
C GLY A 6 5.38 -10.80 -2.41
N GLU A 7 5.91 -12.03 -2.48
CA GLU A 7 5.13 -13.21 -2.85
C GLU A 7 4.92 -14.17 -1.67
N GLY A 8 5.89 -14.28 -0.76
CA GLY A 8 5.88 -15.18 0.40
C GLY A 8 4.81 -14.89 1.44
N TRP A 9 4.09 -13.76 1.34
CA TRP A 9 2.91 -13.52 2.17
C TRP A 9 1.76 -14.49 1.88
N ARG A 10 1.72 -15.12 0.69
CA ARG A 10 0.65 -16.06 0.32
C ARG A 10 0.64 -17.32 1.17
N ASP A 11 1.80 -17.70 1.69
CA ASP A 11 1.99 -18.88 2.55
C ASP A 11 1.83 -18.57 4.05
N VAL A 12 1.49 -17.32 4.39
CA VAL A 12 1.25 -16.89 5.77
C VAL A 12 -0.25 -16.83 6.02
N ASP A 13 -0.69 -17.47 7.10
CA ASP A 13 -2.03 -17.23 7.63
C ASP A 13 -2.13 -15.80 8.17
N LEU A 14 -2.95 -14.98 7.52
CA LEU A 14 -3.12 -13.57 7.86
C LEU A 14 -4.30 -13.33 8.80
N ASP A 15 -5.09 -14.35 9.10
CA ASP A 15 -6.30 -14.21 9.88
C ASP A 15 -5.96 -13.71 11.30
N GLY A 16 -6.67 -12.68 11.75
CA GLY A 16 -6.41 -12.05 13.04
C GLY A 16 -5.17 -11.13 13.10
N LEU A 17 -4.29 -11.15 12.09
CA LEU A 17 -3.02 -10.42 12.10
C LEU A 17 -3.15 -8.96 11.65
N ARG A 18 -2.24 -8.12 12.18
CA ARG A 18 -1.99 -6.76 11.69
C ARG A 18 -0.89 -6.81 10.65
N VAL A 19 -1.18 -6.44 9.41
CA VAL A 19 -0.26 -6.54 8.28
C VAL A 19 0.17 -5.15 7.83
N GLY A 20 1.47 -4.94 7.69
CA GLY A 20 2.06 -3.80 7.00
C GLY A 20 2.40 -4.16 5.57
N VAL A 21 2.05 -3.30 4.61
CA VAL A 21 2.49 -3.40 3.21
C VAL A 21 3.37 -2.20 2.93
N TRP A 22 4.67 -2.43 2.79
CA TRP A 22 5.65 -1.39 2.49
C TRP A 22 6.43 -1.78 1.23
N MET A 23 5.92 -1.34 0.08
CA MET A 23 6.47 -1.64 -1.24
C MET A 23 6.06 -0.59 -2.26
N PRO A 24 6.71 -0.53 -3.44
CA PRO A 24 6.29 0.36 -4.52
C PRO A 24 4.80 0.22 -4.81
N ALA A 25 4.11 1.35 -5.01
CA ALA A 25 2.67 1.36 -5.19
C ALA A 25 2.20 0.48 -6.36
N ALA A 26 3.02 0.36 -7.42
CA ALA A 26 2.73 -0.49 -8.57
C ALA A 26 2.60 -1.98 -8.21
N GLU A 27 3.37 -2.45 -7.24
CA GLU A 27 3.32 -3.81 -6.72
C GLU A 27 2.23 -3.95 -5.66
N ALA A 28 2.11 -2.96 -4.76
CA ALA A 28 1.08 -2.94 -3.72
C ALA A 28 -0.33 -3.07 -4.30
N VAL A 29 -0.60 -2.43 -5.44
CA VAL A 29 -1.90 -2.49 -6.14
C VAL A 29 -2.36 -3.92 -6.44
N ARG A 30 -1.42 -4.85 -6.65
CA ARG A 30 -1.70 -6.24 -6.99
C ARG A 30 -2.08 -7.08 -5.76
N ILE A 31 -1.47 -6.81 -4.61
CA ILE A 31 -1.62 -7.65 -3.41
C ILE A 31 -2.58 -7.07 -2.36
N VAL A 32 -2.66 -5.74 -2.23
CA VAL A 32 -3.43 -5.06 -1.17
C VAL A 32 -4.89 -5.52 -1.13
N PRO A 33 -5.62 -5.69 -2.24
CA PRO A 33 -7.00 -6.18 -2.20
C PRO A 33 -7.16 -7.56 -1.53
N ALA A 34 -6.23 -8.47 -1.79
CA ALA A 34 -6.23 -9.82 -1.25
C ALA A 34 -5.78 -9.83 0.21
N VAL A 35 -4.72 -9.09 0.55
CA VAL A 35 -4.24 -8.94 1.93
C VAL A 35 -5.32 -8.33 2.83
N THR A 36 -6.00 -7.27 2.36
CA THR A 36 -7.08 -6.59 3.11
C THR A 36 -8.31 -7.46 3.29
N ALA A 37 -8.52 -8.48 2.44
CA ALA A 37 -9.64 -9.40 2.58
C ALA A 37 -9.43 -10.46 3.67
N ARG A 38 -8.16 -10.74 4.06
CA ARG A 38 -7.81 -11.80 5.03
C ARG A 38 -7.35 -11.22 6.37
N ALA A 39 -6.56 -10.16 6.34
CA ALA A 39 -5.98 -9.58 7.55
C ALA A 39 -7.00 -8.82 8.42
N ARG A 40 -6.83 -8.92 9.74
CA ARG A 40 -7.61 -8.13 10.73
C ARG A 40 -7.41 -6.64 10.55
N SER A 41 -6.18 -6.21 10.25
CA SER A 41 -5.84 -4.82 9.99
C SER A 41 -4.72 -4.73 8.98
N VAL A 42 -4.81 -3.79 8.05
CA VAL A 42 -3.79 -3.52 7.03
C VAL A 42 -3.35 -2.07 7.09
N LYS A 43 -2.05 -1.84 7.12
CA LYS A 43 -1.42 -0.53 6.96
C LYS A 43 -0.62 -0.53 5.67
N VAL A 44 -1.01 0.33 4.72
CA VAL A 44 -0.30 0.49 3.45
C VAL A 44 0.60 1.70 3.56
N PHE A 45 1.92 1.49 3.55
CA PHE A 45 2.93 2.54 3.60
C PHE A 45 3.30 2.90 2.16
N GLN A 46 2.84 4.06 1.69
CA GLN A 46 3.01 4.50 0.31
C GLN A 46 3.25 6.01 0.25
N ASP A 47 4.49 6.40 -0.02
CA ASP A 47 4.92 7.78 -0.19
C ASP A 47 4.78 8.29 -1.64
N ALA A 48 4.78 7.39 -2.62
CA ALA A 48 4.65 7.70 -4.04
C ALA A 48 3.45 6.99 -4.71
N PRO A 49 2.32 7.69 -4.96
CA PRO A 49 1.16 7.08 -5.62
C PRO A 49 1.34 6.86 -7.12
N VAL A 50 0.62 5.86 -7.65
CA VAL A 50 0.52 5.54 -9.07
C VAL A 50 -0.93 5.68 -9.57
N TRP A 51 -1.09 5.88 -10.88
CA TRP A 51 -2.42 5.85 -11.48
C TRP A 51 -2.95 4.41 -11.52
N VAL A 52 -4.22 4.24 -11.14
CA VAL A 52 -4.91 2.96 -11.22
C VAL A 52 -6.16 3.11 -12.08
N ALA A 53 -6.38 2.16 -12.99
CA ALA A 53 -7.57 2.09 -13.83
C ALA A 53 -8.21 0.70 -13.78
N PRO A 54 -9.52 0.57 -14.02
CA PRO A 54 -10.22 -0.71 -13.96
C PRO A 54 -10.00 -1.58 -15.21
N VAL A 55 -9.38 -1.01 -16.24
CA VAL A 55 -9.06 -1.60 -17.55
C VAL A 55 -7.73 -1.03 -18.07
N PRO A 56 -7.04 -1.74 -18.99
CA PRO A 56 -5.81 -1.24 -19.59
C PRO A 56 -6.04 0.07 -20.35
N VAL A 57 -5.32 1.13 -19.98
CA VAL A 57 -5.38 2.43 -20.65
C VAL A 57 -3.99 3.07 -20.64
N ARG A 58 -3.68 3.85 -21.68
CA ARG A 58 -2.44 4.63 -21.76
C ARG A 58 -2.63 6.11 -21.41
N ILE A 59 -3.87 6.53 -21.17
CA ILE A 59 -4.24 7.94 -20.96
C ILE A 59 -4.62 8.13 -19.47
N PRO A 60 -3.91 8.99 -18.72
CA PRO A 60 -4.17 9.24 -17.29
C PRO A 60 -5.58 9.76 -16.99
N THR A 61 -6.29 10.33 -17.97
CA THR A 61 -7.65 10.86 -17.80
C THR A 61 -8.63 9.80 -17.29
N VAL A 62 -8.55 8.56 -17.79
CA VAL A 62 -9.41 7.47 -17.35
C VAL A 62 -9.07 7.04 -15.92
N ALA A 63 -7.79 6.96 -15.58
CA ALA A 63 -7.35 6.65 -14.23
C ALA A 63 -7.76 7.74 -13.22
N ARG A 64 -7.63 9.01 -13.61
CA ARG A 64 -8.07 10.16 -12.80
C ARG A 64 -9.57 10.16 -12.57
N LEU A 65 -10.35 9.82 -13.60
CA LEU A 65 -11.80 9.66 -13.47
C LEU A 65 -12.13 8.49 -12.54
N HIS A 66 -11.46 7.34 -12.70
CA HIS A 66 -11.64 6.18 -11.84
C HIS A 66 -11.38 6.50 -10.37
N LEU A 67 -10.29 7.21 -10.06
CA LEU A 67 -9.98 7.68 -8.70
C LEU A 67 -11.10 8.57 -8.15
N ARG A 68 -11.55 9.56 -8.92
CA ARG A 68 -12.62 10.49 -8.51
C ARG A 68 -13.95 9.79 -8.24
N LEU A 69 -14.30 8.82 -9.08
CA LEU A 69 -15.56 8.07 -8.96
C LEU A 69 -15.53 7.05 -7.83
N THR A 70 -14.36 6.45 -7.55
CA THR A 70 -14.25 5.34 -6.60
C THR A 70 -13.93 5.78 -5.18
N VAL A 71 -13.06 6.78 -5.02
CA VAL A 71 -12.68 7.30 -3.70
C VAL A 71 -13.60 8.45 -3.37
N ARG A 72 -14.32 8.40 -2.24
CA ARG A 72 -15.27 9.47 -1.86
C ARG A 72 -14.58 10.63 -1.16
N ASP A 73 -13.64 10.32 -0.27
CA ASP A 73 -12.95 11.31 0.55
C ASP A 73 -11.99 12.18 -0.30
N THR A 74 -12.14 13.50 -0.18
CA THR A 74 -11.38 14.46 -0.98
C THR A 74 -9.91 14.49 -0.59
N TRP A 75 -9.60 14.26 0.69
CA TRP A 75 -8.21 14.23 1.15
C TRP A 75 -7.47 13.01 0.63
N THR A 76 -8.07 11.83 0.74
CA THR A 76 -7.56 10.56 0.21
C THR A 76 -7.34 10.62 -1.30
N ARG A 77 -8.24 11.26 -2.05
CA ARG A 77 -8.03 11.51 -3.49
C ARG A 77 -6.75 12.32 -3.75
N ARG A 78 -6.48 13.36 -2.96
CA ARG A 78 -5.27 14.17 -3.11
C ARG A 78 -4.02 13.34 -2.83
N LEU A 79 -4.03 12.55 -1.75
CA LEU A 79 -2.93 11.65 -1.39
C LEU A 79 -2.65 10.58 -2.45
N LEU A 80 -3.69 10.10 -3.13
CA LEU A 80 -3.58 9.10 -4.20
C LEU A 80 -3.38 9.69 -5.59
N THR A 81 -3.32 11.02 -5.72
CA THR A 81 -3.07 11.68 -7.01
C THR A 81 -1.55 11.76 -7.24
N PRO A 82 -1.02 11.09 -8.27
CA PRO A 82 0.39 11.24 -8.66
C PRO A 82 0.73 12.70 -8.96
N GLY A 83 1.89 13.15 -8.46
CA GLY A 83 2.42 14.48 -8.74
C GLY A 83 2.82 14.65 -10.22
N ARG A 84 3.23 15.86 -10.61
CA ARG A 84 3.54 16.23 -12.01
C ARG A 84 4.59 15.32 -12.68
N PHE A 85 5.47 14.71 -11.90
CA PHE A 85 6.53 13.81 -12.37
C PHE A 85 6.25 12.32 -12.13
N GLY A 86 5.16 11.98 -11.41
CA GLY A 86 4.75 10.61 -11.12
C GLY A 86 3.57 10.16 -11.99
N GLY A 87 3.50 8.85 -12.28
CA GLY A 87 2.34 8.28 -12.97
C GLY A 87 2.37 8.41 -14.49
N ARG A 88 3.48 8.07 -15.15
CA ARG A 88 3.43 7.74 -16.58
C ARG A 88 2.71 6.41 -16.80
N ASP A 89 2.88 5.49 -15.86
CA ASP A 89 2.29 4.15 -15.91
C ASP A 89 0.94 4.11 -15.19
N VAL A 90 0.01 3.40 -15.82
CA VAL A 90 -1.31 3.09 -15.26
C VAL A 90 -1.34 1.61 -14.90
N ILE A 91 -1.59 1.32 -13.63
CA ILE A 91 -1.72 -0.05 -13.14
C ILE A 91 -3.18 -0.47 -13.21
N VAL A 92 -3.43 -1.69 -13.70
CA VAL A 92 -4.79 -2.19 -13.84
C VAL A 92 -5.24 -2.85 -12.54
N SER A 93 -6.25 -2.28 -11.88
CA SER A 93 -6.93 -2.92 -10.75
C SER A 93 -8.32 -2.31 -10.57
N ARG A 94 -9.32 -3.18 -10.36
CA ARG A 94 -10.72 -2.78 -10.10
C ARG A 94 -11.02 -2.60 -8.62
N SER A 95 -10.21 -3.20 -7.75
CA SER A 95 -10.50 -3.37 -6.33
C SER A 95 -9.58 -2.57 -5.41
N TYR A 96 -8.44 -2.07 -5.91
CA TYR A 96 -7.45 -1.38 -5.09
C TYR A 96 -7.99 -0.17 -4.33
N TYR A 97 -8.63 0.78 -5.01
CA TYR A 97 -9.21 1.95 -4.33
C TYR A 97 -10.34 1.60 -3.37
N ARG A 98 -11.05 0.48 -3.57
CA ARG A 98 -12.03 -0.01 -2.60
C ARG A 98 -11.35 -0.63 -1.39
N ALA A 99 -10.26 -1.38 -1.59
CA ALA A 99 -9.49 -1.99 -0.52
C ALA A 99 -8.93 -0.93 0.43
N LEU A 100 -8.38 0.17 -0.10
CA LEU A 100 -7.89 1.29 0.70
C LEU A 100 -8.97 1.99 1.54
N GLN A 101 -10.23 1.88 1.15
CA GLN A 101 -11.37 2.49 1.85
C GLN A 101 -12.05 1.53 2.85
N ARG A 102 -11.58 0.28 2.97
CA ARG A 102 -12.13 -0.64 3.97
C ARG A 102 -11.78 -0.16 5.39
N SER A 103 -12.67 -0.42 6.34
CA SER A 103 -12.49 -0.02 7.74
C SER A 103 -11.25 -0.64 8.42
N ASN A 104 -10.79 -1.79 7.92
CA ASN A 104 -9.57 -2.45 8.39
C ASN A 104 -8.30 -1.97 7.67
N CYS A 105 -8.39 -1.05 6.71
CA CYS A 105 -7.25 -0.56 5.94
C CYS A 105 -6.93 0.90 6.28
N LYS A 106 -5.65 1.20 6.50
CA LYS A 106 -5.16 2.58 6.67
C LYS A 106 -4.04 2.86 5.69
N LEU A 107 -4.21 3.89 4.87
CA LEU A 107 -3.16 4.44 4.02
C LEU A 107 -2.27 5.39 4.84
N ILE A 108 -0.96 5.17 4.79
CA ILE A 108 0.05 5.98 5.46
C ILE A 108 1.00 6.51 4.40
N THR A 109 1.04 7.82 4.22
CA THR A 109 1.83 8.47 3.17
C THR A 109 3.17 9.02 3.64
N TRP A 110 3.44 8.93 4.94
CA TRP A 110 4.72 9.34 5.48
C TRP A 110 5.80 8.30 5.18
N PRO A 111 7.00 8.73 4.74
CA PRO A 111 8.11 7.83 4.49
C PRO A 111 8.43 6.99 5.72
N VAL A 112 8.66 5.70 5.47
CA VAL A 112 9.18 4.77 6.46
C VAL A 112 10.69 5.00 6.58
N TYR A 113 11.18 5.27 7.79
CA TYR A 113 12.62 5.49 8.03
C TYR A 113 13.26 4.39 8.88
N ALA A 114 12.48 3.60 9.63
CA ALA A 114 13.02 2.50 10.40
C ALA A 114 11.99 1.38 10.57
N VAL A 115 12.45 0.13 10.49
CA VAL A 115 11.70 -1.04 10.95
C VAL A 115 12.17 -1.37 12.36
N VAL A 116 11.22 -1.57 13.27
CA VAL A 116 11.46 -1.83 14.69
C VAL A 116 10.86 -3.18 15.08
N THR A 117 11.21 -3.69 16.27
CA THR A 117 10.83 -5.05 16.70
C THR A 117 9.32 -5.35 16.61
N GLN A 118 8.49 -4.34 16.86
CA GLN A 118 7.02 -4.45 16.91
C GLN A 118 6.31 -3.84 15.69
N GLY A 119 7.03 -3.29 14.71
CA GLY A 119 6.40 -2.59 13.59
C GLY A 119 7.33 -1.70 12.77
N VAL A 120 6.81 -0.55 12.35
CA VAL A 120 7.49 0.39 11.45
C VAL A 120 7.37 1.82 11.97
N ARG A 121 8.45 2.60 11.91
CA ARG A 121 8.44 4.03 12.21
C ARG A 121 8.43 4.86 10.94
N THR A 122 7.59 5.88 10.98
CA THR A 122 7.34 6.79 9.86
C THR A 122 7.76 8.20 10.22
N ALA A 123 8.14 9.02 9.25
CA ALA A 123 8.76 10.33 9.46
C ALA A 123 7.94 11.31 10.33
N GLU A 124 6.64 11.05 10.52
CA GLU A 124 5.77 11.73 11.50
C GLU A 124 6.12 11.41 12.98
N GLY A 125 7.07 10.51 13.23
CA GLY A 125 7.45 10.06 14.58
C GLY A 125 6.56 8.96 15.16
N ILE A 126 5.60 8.45 14.39
CA ILE A 126 4.65 7.43 14.84
C ILE A 126 5.18 6.02 14.56
N GLU A 127 5.10 5.17 15.58
CA GLU A 127 5.36 3.74 15.48
C GLU A 127 4.08 2.95 15.16
N HIS A 128 4.05 2.38 13.97
CA HIS A 128 2.95 1.60 13.45
C HIS A 128 3.18 0.12 13.73
N ARG A 129 2.56 -0.37 14.81
CA ARG A 129 2.64 -1.81 15.16
C ARG A 129 2.00 -2.70 14.09
N VAL A 130 2.73 -3.73 13.66
CA VAL A 130 2.29 -4.78 12.73
C VAL A 130 2.94 -6.12 13.10
N ASP A 131 2.22 -7.21 12.88
CA ASP A 131 2.65 -8.57 13.16
C ASP A 131 3.43 -9.15 11.97
N VAL A 132 2.99 -8.83 10.76
CA VAL A 132 3.63 -9.19 9.48
C VAL A 132 3.91 -7.94 8.67
N LEU A 133 5.11 -7.81 8.10
CA LEU A 133 5.48 -6.75 7.18
C LEU A 133 5.85 -7.34 5.82
N ILE A 134 5.11 -6.95 4.77
CA ILE A 134 5.33 -7.39 3.39
C ILE A 134 6.15 -6.32 2.66
N THR A 135 7.29 -6.72 2.10
CA THR A 135 8.26 -5.83 1.43
C THR A 135 8.71 -6.43 0.10
N PRO A 136 9.14 -5.64 -0.91
CA PRO A 136 9.45 -6.16 -2.25
C PRO A 136 10.69 -7.07 -2.27
N ASP A 137 11.63 -6.84 -1.34
CA ASP A 137 12.75 -7.73 -1.03
C ASP A 137 12.78 -7.94 0.49
N PRO A 138 13.33 -9.05 1.02
CA PRO A 138 13.63 -9.14 2.45
C PRO A 138 14.58 -7.99 2.78
N VAL A 139 14.12 -7.06 3.62
CA VAL A 139 14.83 -5.84 4.06
C VAL A 139 16.06 -6.24 4.89
N ARG A 140 17.02 -6.91 4.27
CA ARG A 140 18.29 -7.33 4.85
C ARG A 140 19.38 -6.28 4.62
N LYS A 141 19.14 -5.29 3.74
CA LYS A 141 20.12 -4.28 3.32
C LYS A 141 19.88 -2.86 3.84
N ALA A 142 18.68 -2.50 4.29
CA ALA A 142 18.37 -1.10 4.62
C ALA A 142 18.42 -0.75 6.12
N LEU A 143 18.54 -1.75 7.02
CA LEU A 143 18.48 -1.54 8.48
C LEU A 143 19.54 -2.34 9.26
N ALA A 144 20.54 -2.87 8.56
CA ALA A 144 21.69 -3.55 9.15
C ALA A 144 22.93 -2.64 9.28
N ALA A 145 22.75 -1.32 9.21
CA ALA A 145 23.78 -0.31 9.46
C ALA A 145 23.25 0.72 10.47
#